data_AF-N9W4A9-F1
#
_entry.id   AF-N9W4A9-F1
#
_cell.length_a   1.000
_cell.length_b   1.000
_cell.length_c   1.000
_cell.angle_alpha   90.00
_cell.angle_beta   90.00
_cell.angle_gamma   90.00
#
_symmetry.space_group_name_H-M   'P 1'
#
loop_
_entity.id
_entity.type
_entity.pdbx_description
1 polymer ?
#
loop_
_entity_poly.entity_id
_entity_poly.type
_entity_poly.pdbx_seq_one_letter_code
_entity_poly.pdbx_strand_id
1 'polypeptide(L)'
;MSAFLPYAPLNTPKAFGDQLWIVDGPEIRMDYGPTSIPFPTRMTIARLADGTLWVHSPIAPDKDLLSAIDGLGPVAWLVAPNSLHYWHIADWQAIYPGARTLAVPDLATRAKRPFRIDATLDGDAVLPEELETVFVPGTLVNEAVFFHRPSRTVVLTDLIENFEPQRIRSRLYRGLVRLSGAAHPDGKAPIDLRLTFWPRRSRVRRAVAAILGWDCERVVMAHGLPYERDGAAELRRALRWAC
;
A
#
# COMPACT_ATOMS: atom_id res chain seq x y z
N MET A 1 -5.12 -20.07 14.01
CA MET A 1 -4.32 -20.32 12.78
C MET A 1 -4.56 -19.16 11.82
N SER A 2 -3.52 -18.65 11.15
CA SER A 2 -3.70 -17.59 10.14
C SER A 2 -4.60 -18.07 8.99
N ALA A 3 -5.37 -17.17 8.40
CA ALA A 3 -6.17 -17.43 7.21
C ALA A 3 -5.33 -17.60 5.93
N PHE A 4 -4.09 -17.10 5.91
CA PHE A 4 -3.20 -17.10 4.73
C PHE A 4 -1.90 -17.88 4.93
N LEU A 5 -1.40 -18.48 3.86
CA LEU A 5 -0.01 -18.91 3.75
C LEU A 5 0.84 -17.67 3.46
N PRO A 6 1.70 -17.22 4.42
CA PRO A 6 2.43 -15.97 4.29
C PRO A 6 3.49 -16.01 3.18
N TYR A 7 3.90 -14.83 2.70
CA TYR A 7 5.06 -14.64 1.84
C TYR A 7 6.33 -14.56 2.70
N ALA A 8 6.73 -15.70 3.27
CA ALA A 8 7.91 -15.78 4.15
C ALA A 8 9.24 -15.41 3.43
N PRO A 9 10.27 -14.96 4.17
CA PRO A 9 10.21 -14.61 5.59
C PRO A 9 9.36 -13.37 5.85
N LEU A 10 8.63 -13.36 6.97
CA LEU A 10 7.92 -12.17 7.45
C LEU A 10 8.92 -11.24 8.16
N ASN A 11 8.56 -9.96 8.31
CA ASN A 11 9.33 -8.98 9.08
C ASN A 11 10.79 -8.84 8.60
N THR A 12 11.06 -9.17 7.33
CA THR A 12 12.39 -9.14 6.73
C THR A 12 12.34 -8.33 5.43
N PRO A 13 13.18 -7.29 5.26
CA PRO A 13 13.32 -6.58 3.99
C PRO A 13 13.76 -7.49 2.85
N LYS A 14 12.95 -7.54 1.79
CA LYS A 14 13.24 -8.27 0.55
C LYS A 14 13.41 -7.27 -0.58
N ALA A 15 14.55 -7.33 -1.27
CA ALA A 15 14.80 -6.46 -2.42
C ALA A 15 13.73 -6.67 -3.49
N PHE A 16 13.16 -5.58 -4.01
CA PHE A 16 12.12 -5.60 -5.03
C PHE A 16 12.51 -4.75 -6.25
N GLY A 17 13.36 -3.76 -6.05
CA GLY A 17 13.98 -2.96 -7.12
C GLY A 17 15.18 -2.19 -6.58
N ASP A 18 15.81 -1.37 -7.42
CA ASP A 18 16.93 -0.55 -6.96
C ASP A 18 16.49 0.39 -5.83
N GLN A 19 17.23 0.37 -4.73
CA GLN A 19 16.91 1.10 -3.50
C GLN A 19 15.48 0.88 -2.96
N LEU A 20 14.85 -0.25 -3.28
CA LEU A 20 13.46 -0.53 -2.91
C LEU A 20 13.30 -1.95 -2.33
N TRP A 21 12.69 -2.03 -1.15
CA TRP A 21 12.39 -3.27 -0.46
C TRP A 21 10.90 -3.39 -0.14
N ILE A 22 10.42 -4.63 -0.11
CA ILE A 22 9.10 -4.97 0.44
C ILE A 22 9.27 -5.80 1.71
N VAL A 23 8.36 -5.61 2.66
CA VAL A 23 8.32 -6.40 3.89
C VAL A 23 6.91 -6.93 4.08
N ASP A 24 6.77 -8.26 4.00
CA ASP A 24 5.50 -8.92 4.35
C ASP A 24 5.42 -9.05 5.88
N GLY A 25 4.30 -8.63 6.44
CA GLY A 25 4.03 -8.63 7.87
C GLY A 25 3.02 -9.71 8.29
N PRO A 26 2.71 -9.77 9.59
CA PRO A 26 1.69 -10.67 10.11
C PRO A 26 0.30 -10.34 9.56
N GLU A 27 -0.60 -11.32 9.67
CA GLU A 27 -2.02 -11.13 9.40
C GLU A 27 -2.66 -10.26 10.48
N ILE A 28 -3.41 -9.26 10.06
CA ILE A 28 -4.27 -8.47 10.94
C ILE A 28 -5.75 -8.80 10.67
N ARG A 29 -6.63 -8.40 11.58
CA ARG A 29 -8.08 -8.52 11.40
C ARG A 29 -8.70 -7.13 11.35
N MET A 30 -9.39 -6.85 10.27
CA MET A 30 -10.15 -5.62 10.11
C MET A 30 -11.62 -5.86 10.49
N ASP A 31 -12.19 -4.96 11.28
CA ASP A 31 -13.62 -4.98 11.62
C ASP A 31 -14.46 -4.73 10.36
N TYR A 32 -15.43 -5.61 10.11
CA TYR A 32 -16.38 -5.51 9.00
C TYR A 32 -17.79 -5.81 9.54
N GLY A 33 -18.37 -4.80 10.20
CA GLY A 33 -19.67 -4.91 10.86
C GLY A 33 -19.65 -5.95 11.99
N PRO A 34 -20.53 -6.97 11.97
CA PRO A 34 -20.56 -8.03 13.00
C PRO A 34 -19.47 -9.09 12.82
N THR A 35 -18.63 -8.97 11.79
CA THR A 35 -17.56 -9.93 11.48
C THR A 35 -16.20 -9.23 11.42
N SER A 36 -15.13 -10.01 11.35
CA SER A 36 -13.79 -9.49 11.04
C SER A 36 -13.19 -10.27 9.88
N ILE A 37 -12.53 -9.55 8.98
CA ILE A 37 -11.89 -10.13 7.80
C ILE A 37 -10.37 -10.11 8.03
N PRO A 38 -9.68 -11.27 7.88
CA PRO A 38 -8.24 -11.33 7.99
C PRO A 38 -7.58 -10.76 6.72
N PHE A 39 -6.45 -10.08 6.88
CA PHE A 39 -5.62 -9.59 5.77
C PHE A 39 -4.13 -9.73 6.10
N PRO A 40 -3.30 -10.24 5.16
CA PRO A 40 -1.86 -10.13 5.29
C PRO A 40 -1.44 -8.66 5.12
N THR A 41 -0.43 -8.21 5.83
CA THR A 41 0.09 -6.84 5.69
C THR A 41 1.36 -6.83 4.85
N ARG A 42 1.61 -5.72 4.16
CA ARG A 42 2.90 -5.46 3.51
C ARG A 42 3.19 -3.97 3.56
N MET A 43 4.44 -3.65 3.89
CA MET A 43 4.97 -2.30 3.73
C MET A 43 6.04 -2.27 2.64
N THR A 44 6.34 -1.06 2.17
CA THR A 44 7.42 -0.81 1.21
C THR A 44 8.38 0.20 1.80
N ILE A 45 9.68 -0.01 1.57
CA ILE A 45 10.75 0.89 2.00
C ILE A 45 11.52 1.32 0.77
N ALA A 46 11.71 2.62 0.59
CA ALA A 46 12.62 3.18 -0.39
C ALA A 46 13.76 3.90 0.32
N ARG A 47 15.00 3.74 -0.15
CA ARG A 47 16.13 4.58 0.27
C ARG A 47 16.26 5.74 -0.72
N LEU A 48 16.30 6.95 -0.18
CA LEU A 48 16.44 8.19 -0.93
C LEU A 48 17.93 8.49 -1.20
N ALA A 49 18.23 9.44 -2.10
CA ALA A 49 19.60 9.80 -2.47
C ALA A 49 20.42 10.35 -1.30
N ASP A 50 19.78 10.96 -0.30
CA ASP A 50 20.43 11.42 0.93
C ASP A 50 20.72 10.29 1.95
N GLY A 51 20.36 9.04 1.60
CA GLY A 51 20.54 7.86 2.43
C GLY A 51 19.43 7.63 3.47
N THR A 52 18.47 8.55 3.59
CA THR A 52 17.31 8.39 4.47
C THR A 52 16.28 7.43 3.88
N LEU A 53 15.38 6.93 4.73
CA LEU A 53 14.34 5.98 4.34
C LEU A 53 12.96 6.63 4.30
N TRP A 54 12.24 6.25 3.27
CA TRP A 54 10.81 6.45 3.11
C TRP A 54 10.07 5.13 3.32
N VAL A 55 9.14 5.11 4.27
CA VAL A 55 8.41 3.89 4.69
C VAL A 55 6.91 4.07 4.44
N HIS A 56 6.37 3.20 3.59
CA HIS A 56 4.98 3.22 3.15
C HIS A 56 4.15 2.11 3.74
N SER A 57 2.99 2.48 4.29
CA SER A 57 2.04 1.58 4.94
C SER A 57 2.73 0.69 6.00
N PRO A 58 3.40 1.27 7.02
CA PRO A 58 4.18 0.49 7.97
C PRO A 58 3.37 -0.61 8.64
N ILE A 59 3.97 -1.79 8.78
CA ILE A 59 3.36 -2.95 9.46
C ILE A 59 3.60 -2.89 10.98
N ALA A 60 3.09 -3.87 11.73
CA ALA A 60 3.35 -3.96 13.16
C ALA A 60 4.87 -3.94 13.43
N PRO A 61 5.37 -3.07 14.33
CA PRO A 61 6.78 -3.05 14.67
C PRO A 61 7.23 -4.40 15.23
N ASP A 62 8.41 -4.81 14.83
CA ASP A 62 9.06 -6.04 15.25
C ASP A 62 10.54 -5.75 15.48
N LYS A 63 11.14 -6.35 16.51
CA LYS A 63 12.51 -6.00 16.91
C LYS A 63 13.53 -6.27 15.80
N ASP A 64 13.42 -7.42 15.12
CA ASP A 64 14.37 -7.83 14.09
C ASP A 64 14.14 -7.01 12.82
N LEU A 65 12.88 -6.70 12.52
CA LEU A 65 12.53 -5.77 11.45
C LEU A 65 13.12 -4.38 11.66
N LEU A 66 12.95 -3.79 12.86
CA LEU A 66 13.48 -2.46 13.17
C LEU A 66 15.00 -2.46 13.07
N SER A 67 15.66 -3.48 13.63
CA SER A 67 17.12 -3.61 13.51
C SER A 67 17.59 -3.72 12.06
N ALA A 68 16.85 -4.43 11.20
CA ALA A 68 17.16 -4.53 9.77
C ALA A 68 16.99 -3.17 9.07
N ILE A 69 15.95 -2.41 9.43
CA ILE A 69 15.66 -1.08 8.86
C ILE A 69 16.69 -0.05 9.28
N ASP A 70 17.08 -0.03 10.56
CA ASP A 70 18.14 0.85 11.06
C ASP A 70 19.47 0.59 10.33
N GLY A 71 19.74 -0.67 9.95
CA GLY A 71 20.87 -1.05 9.11
C GLY A 71 20.75 -0.59 7.65
N LEU A 72 19.54 -0.33 7.14
CA LEU A 72 19.35 0.28 5.83
C LEU A 72 19.62 1.79 5.91
N GLY A 73 19.10 2.50 6.90
CA GLY A 73 19.33 3.94 7.05
C GLY A 73 18.33 4.61 8.00
N PRO A 74 18.49 5.91 8.28
CA PRO A 74 17.60 6.63 9.16
C PRO A 74 16.21 6.81 8.52
N VAL A 75 15.15 6.43 9.24
CA VAL A 75 13.76 6.67 8.80
C VAL A 75 13.44 8.17 8.89
N ALA A 76 13.22 8.79 7.73
CA ALA A 76 12.87 10.21 7.63
C ALA A 76 11.41 10.46 7.23
N TRP A 77 10.77 9.48 6.58
CA TRP A 77 9.39 9.62 6.10
C TRP A 77 8.53 8.41 6.47
N LEU A 78 7.37 8.68 7.07
CA LEU A 78 6.32 7.70 7.32
C LEU A 78 5.09 8.06 6.48
N VAL A 79 4.52 7.07 5.79
CA VAL A 79 3.37 7.29 4.93
C VAL A 79 2.19 6.43 5.34
N ALA A 80 1.06 7.10 5.60
CA ALA A 80 -0.27 6.53 5.73
C ALA A 80 -1.02 6.73 4.40
N PRO A 81 -0.84 5.82 3.42
CA PRO A 81 -1.23 6.08 2.03
C PRO A 81 -2.73 5.95 1.79
N ASN A 82 -3.47 5.32 2.70
CA ASN A 82 -4.87 4.99 2.50
C ASN A 82 -5.61 4.97 3.85
N SER A 83 -6.91 5.27 3.81
CA SER A 83 -7.82 5.28 4.96
C SER A 83 -7.86 3.97 5.77
N LEU A 84 -7.34 2.85 5.24
CA LEU A 84 -7.25 1.54 5.88
C LEU A 84 -5.81 1.15 6.29
N HIS A 85 -4.79 1.81 5.75
CA HIS A 85 -3.37 1.44 5.85
C HIS A 85 -2.55 2.41 6.72
N TYR A 86 -3.07 2.75 7.90
CA TYR A 86 -2.44 3.70 8.83
C TYR A 86 -2.25 3.15 10.25
N TRP A 87 -2.73 1.94 10.53
CA TRP A 87 -2.97 1.44 11.89
C TRP A 87 -1.73 1.47 12.80
N HIS A 88 -0.54 1.25 12.24
CA HIS A 88 0.72 1.22 12.97
C HIS A 88 1.51 2.53 12.93
N ILE A 89 1.03 3.58 12.26
CA ILE A 89 1.78 4.84 12.12
C ILE A 89 2.11 5.45 13.49
N ALA A 90 1.18 5.44 14.45
CA ALA A 90 1.45 5.93 15.79
C ALA A 90 2.58 5.18 16.51
N ASP A 91 2.69 3.86 16.30
CA ASP A 91 3.79 3.07 16.87
C ASP A 91 5.13 3.47 16.25
N TRP A 92 5.14 3.63 14.92
CA TRP A 92 6.34 4.03 14.19
C TRP A 92 6.78 5.45 14.52
N GLN A 93 5.85 6.38 14.77
CA GLN A 93 6.18 7.72 15.26
C GLN A 93 6.82 7.70 16.64
N ALA A 94 6.39 6.79 17.53
CA ALA A 94 7.00 6.65 18.84
C ALA A 94 8.46 6.15 18.74
N ILE A 95 8.75 5.31 17.75
CA ILE A 95 10.10 4.76 17.50
C ILE A 95 10.98 5.77 16.75
N TYR A 96 10.43 6.45 15.74
CA TYR A 96 11.12 7.40 14.87
C TYR A 96 10.49 8.80 14.98
N PRO A 97 10.62 9.50 16.14
CA PRO A 97 9.91 10.76 16.40
C PRO A 97 10.27 11.90 15.44
N GLY A 98 11.47 11.86 14.85
CA GLY A 98 11.95 12.82 13.86
C GLY A 98 11.42 12.59 12.43
N ALA A 99 10.76 11.46 12.16
CA ALA A 99 10.25 11.17 10.82
C ALA A 99 9.03 12.03 10.49
N ARG A 100 9.05 12.66 9.32
CA ARG A 100 7.91 13.42 8.79
C ARG A 100 6.82 12.46 8.34
N THR A 101 5.59 12.71 8.79
CA THR A 101 4.45 11.84 8.49
C THR A 101 3.52 12.44 7.45
N LEU A 102 3.34 11.71 6.35
CA LEU A 102 2.43 12.05 5.26
C LEU A 102 1.20 11.15 5.34
N ALA A 103 0.01 11.72 5.18
CA ALA A 103 -1.24 10.94 5.27
C ALA A 103 -2.29 11.44 4.29
N VAL A 104 -3.16 10.55 3.82
CA VAL A 104 -4.37 10.97 3.08
C VAL A 104 -5.25 11.86 3.97
N PRO A 105 -5.89 12.89 3.38
CA PRO A 105 -6.47 14.00 4.14
C PRO A 105 -7.60 13.60 5.10
N ASP A 106 -8.35 12.53 4.82
CA ASP A 106 -9.44 12.09 5.66
C ASP A 106 -8.98 11.51 7.01
N LEU A 107 -7.73 11.03 7.11
CA LEU A 107 -7.19 10.48 8.36
C LEU A 107 -7.06 11.54 9.47
N ALA A 108 -6.99 12.82 9.14
CA ALA A 108 -7.02 13.90 10.12
C ALA A 108 -8.32 13.91 10.97
N THR A 109 -9.40 13.32 10.46
CA THR A 109 -10.71 13.29 11.14
C THR A 109 -11.27 11.90 11.34
N ARG A 110 -10.87 10.91 10.52
CA ARG A 110 -11.44 9.56 10.52
C ARG A 110 -10.54 8.50 11.14
N ALA A 111 -9.29 8.82 11.46
CA ALA A 111 -8.40 7.86 12.10
C ALA A 111 -8.95 7.44 13.47
N LYS A 112 -9.30 6.15 13.60
CA LYS A 112 -9.71 5.55 14.89
C LYS A 112 -8.58 5.56 15.91
N ARG A 113 -7.35 5.47 15.41
CA ARG A 113 -6.12 5.60 16.17
C ARG A 113 -5.40 6.89 15.74
N PRO A 114 -5.52 7.98 16.51
CA PRO A 114 -4.89 9.26 16.16
C PRO A 114 -3.37 9.16 16.11
N PHE A 115 -2.77 9.96 15.22
CA PHE A 115 -1.33 10.09 15.04
C PHE A 115 -1.01 11.48 14.47
N ARG A 116 0.25 11.91 14.52
CA ARG A 116 0.68 13.21 13.98
C ARG A 116 0.62 13.19 12.44
N ILE A 117 0.05 14.21 11.81
CA ILE A 117 0.10 14.38 10.35
C ILE A 117 0.87 15.68 10.08
N ASP A 118 2.03 15.56 9.44
CA ASP A 118 2.91 16.71 9.13
C ASP A 118 2.61 17.29 7.75
N ALA A 119 2.05 16.50 6.82
CA ALA A 119 1.48 16.98 5.56
C ALA A 119 0.41 16.03 5.01
N THR A 120 -0.53 16.58 4.24
CA THR A 120 -1.60 15.84 3.57
C THR A 120 -1.19 15.39 2.17
N LEU A 121 -1.60 14.18 1.78
CA LEU A 121 -1.43 13.61 0.45
C LEU A 121 -2.69 13.85 -0.38
N ASP A 122 -2.95 15.10 -0.74
CA ASP A 122 -4.10 15.55 -1.53
C ASP A 122 -3.77 15.91 -2.99
N GLY A 123 -2.48 15.88 -3.34
CA GLY A 123 -1.94 16.16 -4.67
C GLY A 123 -0.77 17.16 -4.66
N ASP A 124 -0.64 17.96 -3.60
CA ASP A 124 0.34 19.06 -3.54
C ASP A 124 1.47 18.83 -2.52
N ALA A 125 1.59 17.60 -2.00
CA ALA A 125 2.62 17.24 -1.04
C ALA A 125 4.02 17.37 -1.64
N VAL A 126 4.90 18.12 -0.96
CA VAL A 126 6.32 18.15 -1.30
C VAL A 126 6.95 16.82 -0.90
N LEU A 127 7.41 16.08 -1.91
CA LEU A 127 8.06 14.77 -1.78
C LEU A 127 9.55 14.85 -2.15
N PRO A 128 10.36 13.87 -1.72
CA PRO A 128 11.67 13.62 -2.31
C PRO A 128 11.60 13.49 -3.84
N GLU A 129 12.64 13.93 -4.55
CA GLU A 129 12.65 14.01 -6.03
C GLU A 129 12.49 12.64 -6.72
N GLU A 130 12.88 11.57 -6.03
CA GLU A 130 12.78 10.18 -6.47
C GLU A 130 11.34 9.65 -6.47
N LEU A 131 10.42 10.37 -5.85
CA LEU A 131 9.03 9.96 -5.66
C LEU A 131 8.08 10.91 -6.39
N GLU A 132 7.18 10.35 -7.18
CA GLU A 132 5.95 11.02 -7.59
C GLU A 132 4.76 10.46 -6.81
N THR A 133 3.70 11.26 -6.66
CA THR A 133 2.45 10.79 -6.06
C THR A 133 1.24 11.22 -6.88
N VAL A 134 0.21 10.39 -6.85
CA VAL A 134 -1.12 10.71 -7.37
C VAL A 134 -2.15 10.39 -6.29
N PHE A 135 -2.98 11.37 -5.97
CA PHE A 135 -4.11 11.18 -5.06
C PHE A 135 -5.34 10.66 -5.82
N VAL A 136 -5.89 9.54 -5.34
CA VAL A 136 -7.09 8.89 -5.87
C VAL A 136 -8.25 9.07 -4.86
N PRO A 137 -9.19 9.97 -5.14
CA PRO A 137 -10.22 10.34 -4.16
C PRO A 137 -11.43 9.40 -4.20
N GLY A 138 -11.75 8.75 -3.09
CA GLY A 138 -13.03 8.05 -2.88
C GLY A 138 -13.92 8.74 -1.84
N THR A 139 -15.04 8.11 -1.47
CA THR A 139 -15.99 8.64 -0.48
C THR A 139 -15.76 8.08 0.93
N LEU A 140 -15.37 6.81 1.02
CA LEU A 140 -15.06 6.10 2.26
C LEU A 140 -13.58 5.84 2.41
N VAL A 141 -12.93 5.43 1.32
CA VAL A 141 -11.49 5.19 1.23
C VAL A 141 -10.88 6.15 0.23
N ASN A 142 -9.80 6.82 0.62
CA ASN A 142 -8.90 7.51 -0.29
C ASN A 142 -7.57 6.76 -0.36
N GLU A 143 -6.84 6.93 -1.47
CA GLU A 143 -5.52 6.33 -1.64
C GLU A 143 -4.55 7.29 -2.33
N ALA A 144 -3.34 7.40 -1.82
CA ALA A 144 -2.21 8.04 -2.46
C ALA A 144 -1.30 6.95 -3.05
N VAL A 145 -1.14 6.98 -4.38
CA VAL A 145 -0.30 6.07 -5.13
C VAL A 145 1.02 6.73 -5.41
N PHE A 146 2.12 6.01 -5.22
CA PHE A 146 3.46 6.53 -5.42
C PHE A 146 4.15 5.86 -6.61
N PHE A 147 5.03 6.59 -7.28
CA PHE A 147 5.95 6.06 -8.26
C PHE A 147 7.39 6.34 -7.82
N HIS A 148 8.15 5.29 -7.57
CA HIS A 148 9.57 5.37 -7.26
C HIS A 148 10.37 5.32 -8.55
N ARG A 149 10.94 6.46 -8.95
CA ARG A 149 11.63 6.63 -10.24
C ARG A 149 12.83 5.70 -10.41
N PRO A 150 13.76 5.55 -9.43
CA PRO A 150 14.96 4.74 -9.61
C PRO A 150 14.65 3.27 -9.93
N SER A 151 13.66 2.68 -9.24
CA SER A 151 13.27 1.29 -9.45
C SER A 151 12.18 1.10 -10.49
N ARG A 152 11.62 2.20 -11.02
CA ARG A 152 10.45 2.23 -11.91
C ARG A 152 9.27 1.43 -11.34
N THR A 153 9.02 1.61 -10.04
CA THR A 153 8.00 0.85 -9.31
C THR A 153 6.83 1.74 -8.93
N VAL A 154 5.61 1.29 -9.24
CA VAL A 154 4.40 1.84 -8.64
C VAL A 154 4.12 1.15 -7.31
N VAL A 155 3.94 1.94 -6.25
CA VAL A 155 3.63 1.53 -4.89
C VAL A 155 2.21 1.99 -4.56
N LEU A 156 1.32 1.04 -4.25
CA LEU A 156 -0.07 1.31 -3.92
C LEU A 156 -0.58 0.35 -2.83
N THR A 157 -1.83 0.50 -2.40
CA THR A 157 -2.47 -0.41 -1.45
C THR A 157 -3.63 -1.17 -2.08
N ASP A 158 -4.85 -0.63 -2.07
CA ASP A 158 -6.07 -1.42 -2.32
C ASP A 158 -6.67 -1.14 -3.71
N LEU A 159 -6.15 -0.14 -4.45
CA LEU A 159 -6.51 0.06 -5.86
C LEU A 159 -6.22 -1.18 -6.73
N ILE A 160 -5.29 -2.03 -6.29
CA ILE A 160 -5.08 -3.37 -6.82
C ILE A 160 -4.82 -4.34 -5.66
N GLU A 161 -5.70 -5.30 -5.48
CA GLU A 161 -5.43 -6.50 -4.68
C GLU A 161 -5.21 -7.69 -5.61
N ASN A 162 -4.23 -8.54 -5.31
CA ASN A 162 -3.86 -9.66 -6.18
C ASN A 162 -3.62 -10.96 -5.40
N PHE A 163 -4.62 -11.39 -4.65
CA PHE A 163 -4.53 -12.58 -3.80
C PHE A 163 -4.40 -13.87 -4.61
N GLU A 164 -3.40 -14.67 -4.28
CA GLU A 164 -3.26 -16.04 -4.76
C GLU A 164 -4.25 -16.97 -4.02
N PRO A 165 -5.31 -17.50 -4.66
CA PRO A 165 -6.32 -18.29 -3.95
C PRO A 165 -5.76 -19.56 -3.28
N GLN A 166 -4.69 -20.14 -3.83
CA GLN A 166 -3.96 -21.27 -3.25
C GLN A 166 -3.34 -20.94 -1.88
N ARG A 167 -3.03 -19.66 -1.62
CA ARG A 167 -2.49 -19.20 -0.33
C ARG A 167 -3.56 -18.94 0.71
N ILE A 168 -4.84 -18.92 0.35
CA ILE A 168 -5.93 -18.72 1.31
C ILE A 168 -6.33 -20.10 1.86
N ARG A 169 -6.38 -20.32 3.18
CA ARG A 169 -6.74 -21.64 3.74
C ARG A 169 -8.23 -21.97 3.60
N SER A 170 -9.11 -20.98 3.82
CA SER A 170 -10.57 -21.18 3.75
C SER A 170 -11.07 -21.25 2.31
N ARG A 171 -11.75 -22.34 1.93
CA ARG A 171 -12.37 -22.50 0.60
C ARG A 171 -13.48 -21.49 0.34
N LEU A 172 -14.26 -21.16 1.38
CA LEU A 172 -15.29 -20.13 1.29
C LEU A 172 -14.65 -18.78 0.97
N TYR A 173 -13.59 -18.42 1.69
CA TYR A 173 -12.92 -17.13 1.48
C TYR A 173 -12.23 -17.04 0.12
N ARG A 174 -11.66 -18.15 -0.39
CA ARG A 174 -11.19 -18.24 -1.80
C ARG A 174 -12.29 -17.87 -2.79
N GLY A 175 -13.51 -18.35 -2.58
CA GLY A 175 -14.66 -18.04 -3.42
C GLY A 175 -15.01 -16.56 -3.37
N LEU A 176 -15.04 -15.97 -2.17
CA LEU A 176 -15.34 -14.55 -1.98
C LEU A 176 -14.32 -13.63 -2.64
N VAL A 177 -13.02 -13.93 -2.50
CA VAL A 177 -11.93 -13.15 -3.13
C VAL A 177 -11.98 -13.24 -4.66
N ARG A 178 -12.36 -14.40 -5.22
CA ARG A 178 -12.59 -14.53 -6.67
C ARG A 178 -13.79 -13.69 -7.12
N LEU A 179 -14.89 -13.73 -6.37
CA LEU A 179 -16.11 -13.00 -6.69
C LEU A 179 -15.94 -11.48 -6.58
N SER A 180 -15.15 -11.00 -5.61
CA SER A 180 -14.85 -9.57 -5.46
C SER A 180 -13.99 -9.04 -6.60
N GLY A 181 -13.24 -9.92 -7.27
CA GLY A 181 -12.30 -9.59 -8.33
C GLY A 181 -10.87 -9.35 -7.87
N ALA A 182 -10.54 -9.62 -6.60
CA ALA A 182 -9.21 -9.41 -6.01
C ALA A 182 -8.25 -10.61 -6.19
N ALA A 183 -8.67 -11.64 -6.93
CA ALA A 183 -7.89 -12.86 -7.11
C ALA A 183 -6.92 -12.80 -8.30
N HIS A 184 -5.68 -13.25 -8.09
CA HIS A 184 -4.73 -13.57 -9.15
C HIS A 184 -5.30 -14.63 -10.13
N PRO A 185 -5.03 -14.54 -11.45
CA PRO A 185 -4.15 -13.56 -12.13
C PRO A 185 -4.81 -12.24 -12.51
N ASP A 186 -6.13 -12.10 -12.34
CA ASP A 186 -6.87 -10.90 -12.75
C ASP A 186 -7.18 -9.96 -11.57
N GLY A 187 -6.26 -9.85 -10.62
CA GLY A 187 -6.41 -8.99 -9.44
C GLY A 187 -6.64 -7.53 -9.81
N LYS A 188 -7.53 -6.87 -9.05
CA LYS A 188 -7.97 -5.47 -9.17
C LYS A 188 -8.62 -5.06 -7.85
N ALA A 189 -8.95 -3.77 -7.70
CA ALA A 189 -9.74 -3.30 -6.57
C ALA A 189 -11.01 -4.17 -6.38
N PRO A 190 -11.26 -4.68 -5.16
CA PRO A 190 -12.51 -5.36 -4.82
C PRO A 190 -13.75 -4.55 -5.20
N ILE A 191 -14.85 -5.21 -5.51
CA ILE A 191 -16.07 -4.53 -5.96
C ILE A 191 -16.61 -3.51 -4.95
N ASP A 192 -16.55 -3.80 -3.66
CA ASP A 192 -16.95 -2.92 -2.58
C ASP A 192 -16.05 -1.68 -2.49
N LEU A 193 -14.74 -1.84 -2.70
CA LEU A 193 -13.83 -0.71 -2.80
C LEU A 193 -14.10 0.11 -4.08
N ARG A 194 -14.38 -0.51 -5.22
CA ARG A 194 -14.72 0.22 -6.45
C ARG A 194 -15.94 1.15 -6.28
N LEU A 195 -16.89 0.75 -5.42
CA LEU A 195 -18.05 1.59 -5.08
C LEU A 195 -17.68 2.86 -4.30
N THR A 196 -16.56 2.90 -3.54
CA THR A 196 -16.08 4.15 -2.90
C THR A 196 -15.62 5.18 -3.94
N PHE A 197 -15.08 4.71 -5.07
CA PHE A 197 -14.51 5.56 -6.11
C PHE A 197 -15.54 6.01 -7.14
N TRP A 198 -16.62 5.23 -7.34
CA TRP A 198 -17.65 5.49 -8.35
C TRP A 198 -18.29 6.89 -8.28
N PRO A 199 -18.68 7.44 -7.10
CA PRO A 199 -19.23 8.79 -7.02
C PRO A 199 -18.26 9.89 -7.47
N ARG A 200 -16.95 9.60 -7.47
CA ARG A 200 -15.88 10.52 -7.86
C ARG A 200 -15.17 10.09 -9.16
N ARG A 201 -15.81 9.24 -9.96
CA ARG A 201 -15.23 8.59 -11.17
C ARG A 201 -14.49 9.52 -12.12
N SER A 202 -14.95 10.77 -12.33
CA SER A 202 -14.26 11.72 -13.21
C SER A 202 -12.88 12.14 -12.68
N ARG A 203 -12.73 12.27 -11.35
CA ARG A 203 -11.45 12.56 -10.71
C ARG A 203 -10.57 11.31 -10.66
N VAL A 204 -11.17 10.16 -10.33
CA VAL A 204 -10.50 8.86 -10.31
C VAL A 204 -9.92 8.53 -11.68
N ARG A 205 -10.67 8.72 -12.77
CA ARG A 205 -10.19 8.50 -14.14
C ARG A 205 -8.97 9.37 -14.50
N ARG A 206 -8.95 10.65 -14.09
CA ARG A 206 -7.79 11.52 -14.30
C ARG A 206 -6.57 11.05 -13.51
N ALA A 207 -6.77 10.64 -12.27
CA ALA A 207 -5.71 10.10 -11.43
C ALA A 207 -5.16 8.78 -12.02
N VAL A 208 -6.03 7.87 -12.44
CA VAL A 208 -5.63 6.63 -13.12
C VAL A 208 -4.91 6.92 -14.43
N ALA A 209 -5.35 7.88 -15.23
CA ALA A 209 -4.64 8.27 -16.45
C ALA A 209 -3.21 8.76 -16.17
N ALA A 210 -3.00 9.51 -15.08
CA ALA A 210 -1.66 9.91 -14.65
C ALA A 210 -0.81 8.69 -14.22
N ILE A 211 -1.38 7.79 -13.42
CA ILE A 211 -0.71 6.54 -12.99
C ILE A 211 -0.29 5.68 -14.20
N LEU A 212 -1.18 5.56 -15.21
CA LEU A 212 -0.91 4.82 -16.44
C LEU A 212 0.10 5.51 -17.37
N GLY A 213 0.43 6.77 -17.11
CA GLY A 213 1.44 7.54 -17.84
C GLY A 213 2.87 7.31 -17.34
N TRP A 214 3.05 6.72 -16.16
CA TRP A 214 4.38 6.42 -15.63
C TRP A 214 5.05 5.27 -16.40
N ASP A 215 6.38 5.38 -16.54
CA ASP A 215 7.21 4.35 -17.18
C ASP A 215 7.49 3.18 -16.23
N CYS A 216 6.42 2.49 -15.85
CA CYS A 216 6.39 1.48 -14.80
C CYS A 216 6.86 0.09 -15.27
N GLU A 217 7.84 -0.48 -14.56
CA GLU A 217 8.32 -1.86 -14.75
C GLU A 217 7.73 -2.81 -13.69
N ARG A 218 7.49 -2.31 -12.47
CA ARG A 218 7.08 -3.10 -11.30
C ARG A 218 5.89 -2.50 -10.59
N VAL A 219 5.05 -3.32 -9.97
CA VAL A 219 3.94 -2.86 -9.14
C VAL A 219 3.93 -3.64 -7.83
N VAL A 220 3.95 -2.92 -6.71
CA VAL A 220 3.73 -3.49 -5.39
C VAL A 220 2.41 -2.99 -4.82
N MET A 221 1.65 -3.92 -4.26
CA MET A 221 0.44 -3.68 -3.47
C MET A 221 0.58 -4.26 -2.07
N ALA A 222 -0.22 -3.76 -1.14
CA ALA A 222 -0.25 -4.23 0.25
C ALA A 222 -0.72 -5.69 0.39
N HIS A 223 -1.48 -6.18 -0.60
CA HIS A 223 -2.19 -7.45 -0.51
C HIS A 223 -2.01 -8.32 -1.75
N GLY A 224 -1.44 -9.52 -1.55
CA GLY A 224 -1.29 -10.52 -2.61
C GLY A 224 0.06 -10.50 -3.31
N LEU A 225 0.10 -11.04 -4.54
CA LEU A 225 1.32 -11.22 -5.32
C LEU A 225 1.69 -9.91 -6.05
N PRO A 226 2.86 -9.31 -5.78
CA PRO A 226 3.33 -8.16 -6.53
C PRO A 226 3.75 -8.53 -7.96
N TYR A 227 3.80 -7.53 -8.84
CA TYR A 227 4.24 -7.69 -10.23
C TYR A 227 5.68 -7.20 -10.35
N GLU A 228 6.62 -8.13 -10.56
CA GLU A 228 8.05 -7.83 -10.70
C GLU A 228 8.46 -7.39 -12.12
N ARG A 229 7.55 -7.55 -13.09
CA ARG A 229 7.76 -7.24 -14.51
C ARG A 229 6.43 -6.79 -15.13
N ASP A 230 6.52 -6.21 -16.33
CA ASP A 230 5.38 -5.80 -17.15
C ASP A 230 4.41 -4.84 -16.42
N GLY A 231 4.93 -4.05 -15.48
CA GLY A 231 4.13 -3.19 -14.60
C GLY A 231 3.15 -2.29 -15.34
N ALA A 232 3.56 -1.64 -16.43
CA ALA A 232 2.66 -0.82 -17.24
C ALA A 232 1.48 -1.62 -17.84
N ALA A 233 1.68 -2.87 -18.26
CA ALA A 233 0.61 -3.73 -18.77
C ALA A 233 -0.33 -4.17 -17.63
N GLU A 234 0.24 -4.55 -16.49
CA GLU A 234 -0.52 -4.95 -15.30
C GLU A 234 -1.33 -3.81 -14.70
N LEU A 235 -0.81 -2.58 -14.69
CA LEU A 235 -1.57 -1.39 -14.29
C LEU A 235 -2.75 -1.15 -15.22
N ARG A 236 -2.54 -1.19 -16.55
CA ARG A 236 -3.63 -1.04 -17.53
C ARG A 236 -4.70 -2.10 -17.35
N ARG A 237 -4.29 -3.35 -17.12
CA ARG A 237 -5.22 -4.46 -16.84
C ARG A 237 -5.97 -4.19 -15.54
N ALA A 238 -5.28 -4.03 -14.42
CA ALA A 238 -5.90 -3.97 -13.10
C ALA A 238 -6.76 -2.71 -12.89
N LEU A 239 -6.40 -1.58 -13.49
CA LEU A 239 -7.11 -0.31 -13.35
C LEU A 239 -8.18 -0.06 -14.43
N ARG A 240 -8.41 -1.00 -15.36
CA ARG A 240 -9.42 -0.87 -16.44
C ARG A 240 -10.84 -0.58 -15.97
N TRP A 241 -11.16 -0.87 -14.71
CA TRP A 241 -12.47 -0.56 -14.12
C TRP A 241 -12.66 0.94 -13.84
N ALA A 242 -11.58 1.72 -13.83
CA ALA A 242 -11.52 3.13 -13.48
C ALA A 242 -11.17 4.04 -14.68
N CYS A 243 -10.98 3.45 -15.87
CA CYS A 243 -10.73 4.15 -17.12
C CYS A 243 -12.03 4.71 -17.74
#